data_AF-A0AAD2JN73-F1
#
_entry.id   AF-A0AAD2JN73-F1
#
_cell.length_a   1.000
_cell.length_b   1.000
_cell.length_c   1.000
_cell.angle_alpha   90.00
_cell.angle_beta   90.00
_cell.angle_gamma   90.00
#
_symmetry.space_group_name_H-M   'P 1'
#
loop_
_entity.id
_entity.type
_entity.pdbx_description
1 polymer ?
#
loop_
_entity_poly.entity_id
_entity_poly.type
_entity_poly.pdbx_seq_one_letter_code
_entity_poly.pdbx_strand_id
1 'polypeptide(L)'
;MVRVPFLFFSTTTTWCLLNQLAISAASSSAFICSDDNGLTQQVNDTGCACFSGGFELEQAVRYFVVDGCSDSKNCNNWVVQKYGWPMGSWCVSNLNEMRRVFDMRRVLDVPPFFNDDISSWDVSNVKAMDYMFEGASTFNGDLSSWDVSKVTNMRGMFNEASSFNQDLTSWNTSSVTDMDGIFREASSFNGDISTWDVSKVTDMSNTFTGASSFNRDLSSWDVSSVVSTLGMFKDAKSFNQDLSSWDVSSVVIMYGMFDGASSFNGDIASWDVSGVTNMLRMFQGDSSFNQDLASWDVSSVTNMHEMFQNAFSFNQNLSSWNVSKVTNMNSMFNNAFSFNQNLSSWKVSKVHEMGRMFNGAKSFNGDLSSWDVSQVTEAENMFEGAAAFDKSAVCNWSDAWKKLIRCKEEAAIPKSGVLARFLMTAAILGSFGGLAVFLQFTWKKQRQRPALREVQPTMTLRQQQQRERNASIQGLTEEERNQALHEQFITKFNFQTVLPDQSTIAAKHVTKSASKQDHELPFAADPYDDEDAFEVDGTQGNIYQGLLRWRRPSVQDECCICLECYAAGETICAPITTGCDHVFHEGCINEWLKNNAKCPLCRVELLND
;
A
#
# COMPACT_ATOMS: atom_id res chain seq x y z
N MET A 1 74.79 -31.89 47.75
CA MET A 1 75.95 -32.05 46.85
C MET A 1 75.43 -31.75 45.46
N VAL A 2 75.77 -30.70 44.71
CA VAL A 2 76.94 -29.81 44.63
C VAL A 2 76.45 -28.37 44.35
N ARG A 3 77.32 -27.41 44.67
CA ARG A 3 77.17 -25.95 44.67
C ARG A 3 77.13 -25.30 43.27
N VAL A 4 76.49 -24.13 43.26
CA VAL A 4 76.48 -22.96 42.34
C VAL A 4 77.89 -22.52 41.86
N PRO A 5 78.06 -21.67 40.81
CA PRO A 5 77.92 -20.21 41.00
C PRO A 5 77.38 -19.36 39.82
N PHE A 6 76.90 -18.19 40.23
CA PHE A 6 76.70 -16.94 39.48
C PHE A 6 77.91 -16.51 38.62
N LEU A 7 77.63 -15.81 37.50
CA LEU A 7 78.50 -14.74 37.00
C LEU A 7 77.64 -13.54 36.52
N PHE A 8 77.87 -12.41 37.18
CA PHE A 8 77.48 -11.04 36.80
C PHE A 8 78.59 -10.43 35.92
N PHE A 9 78.22 -9.69 34.87
CA PHE A 9 78.90 -8.52 34.24
C PHE A 9 78.04 -8.17 33.01
N SER A 10 77.86 -6.94 32.50
CA SER A 10 77.87 -5.57 32.97
C SER A 10 77.42 -4.72 31.77
N THR A 11 76.55 -3.74 32.00
CA THR A 11 76.44 -2.43 31.33
C THR A 11 76.67 -2.30 29.80
N THR A 12 75.59 -1.86 29.14
CA THR A 12 75.51 -0.77 28.13
C THR A 12 76.07 -0.98 26.72
N THR A 13 75.33 -0.40 25.76
CA THR A 13 75.45 -0.39 24.29
C THR A 13 74.80 -1.63 23.64
N THR A 14 73.75 -1.55 22.83
CA THR A 14 73.30 -0.47 21.95
C THR A 14 71.82 -0.70 21.60
N TRP A 15 71.02 0.36 21.67
CA TRP A 15 69.79 0.52 20.91
C TRP A 15 70.05 0.25 19.42
N CYS A 16 69.46 -0.82 18.88
CA CYS A 16 69.09 -1.04 17.47
C CYS A 16 68.85 -2.54 17.30
N LEU A 17 67.62 -3.00 17.55
CA LEU A 17 67.00 -4.24 17.06
C LEU A 17 65.81 -4.59 17.96
N LEU A 18 64.78 -3.73 17.95
CA LEU A 18 63.45 -4.06 18.50
C LEU A 18 62.36 -3.25 17.79
N ASN A 19 62.47 -3.10 16.46
CA ASN A 19 61.39 -2.52 15.66
C ASN A 19 61.35 -3.03 14.20
N GLN A 20 61.56 -4.33 13.95
CA GLN A 20 61.39 -4.93 12.61
C GLN A 20 60.92 -6.41 12.63
N LEU A 21 60.10 -6.81 13.62
CA LEU A 21 59.47 -8.15 13.59
C LEU A 21 57.97 -8.11 14.00
N ALA A 22 57.26 -7.06 13.55
CA ALA A 22 55.80 -6.98 13.58
C ALA A 22 55.21 -6.43 12.26
N ILE A 23 55.92 -6.63 11.14
CA ILE A 23 55.41 -6.32 9.79
C ILE A 23 55.92 -7.41 8.84
N SER A 24 55.28 -8.58 8.85
CA SER A 24 55.25 -9.50 7.70
C SER A 24 54.35 -10.71 8.00
N ALA A 25 53.05 -10.45 8.05
CA ALA A 25 52.03 -11.44 7.70
C ALA A 25 50.86 -10.70 7.04
N ALA A 26 51.19 -9.84 6.05
CA ALA A 26 50.24 -9.36 5.06
C ALA A 26 50.43 -10.23 3.81
N SER A 27 49.47 -11.11 3.55
CA SER A 27 49.32 -11.79 2.26
C SER A 27 47.91 -11.49 1.74
N SER A 28 47.88 -10.65 0.70
CA SER A 28 46.84 -10.30 -0.28
C SER A 28 45.55 -11.14 -0.26
N SER A 29 44.34 -10.59 -0.29
CA SER A 29 43.85 -9.48 -1.14
C SER A 29 42.64 -8.75 -0.53
N ALA A 30 42.46 -7.48 -0.95
CA ALA A 30 41.38 -6.50 -0.65
C ALA A 30 41.65 -5.47 0.47
N PHE A 31 42.46 -4.45 0.17
CA PHE A 31 42.46 -3.14 0.84
C PHE A 31 43.36 -2.21 0.01
N ILE A 32 42.83 -1.22 -0.71
CA ILE A 32 43.70 -0.12 -1.20
C ILE A 32 42.96 1.21 -1.21
N CYS A 33 43.35 2.08 -0.28
CA CYS A 33 43.46 3.52 -0.49
C CYS A 33 44.78 4.02 0.15
N SER A 34 45.27 5.20 -0.28
CA SER A 34 46.61 5.85 -0.08
C SER A 34 47.63 5.50 -1.20
N ASP A 35 48.26 6.40 -1.98
CA ASP A 35 48.57 7.83 -1.82
C ASP A 35 48.62 8.61 -3.18
N ASP A 36 48.53 9.94 -3.06
CA ASP A 36 49.06 10.99 -3.96
C ASP A 36 48.45 11.21 -5.36
N ASN A 37 47.28 11.86 -5.39
CA ASN A 37 46.85 12.62 -6.55
C ASN A 37 46.61 14.11 -6.25
N GLY A 38 47.36 14.74 -5.33
CA GLY A 38 47.43 16.20 -5.24
C GLY A 38 46.09 16.96 -5.22
N LEU A 39 45.01 16.34 -4.76
CA LEU A 39 43.67 16.90 -4.71
C LEU A 39 43.34 17.20 -3.26
N THR A 40 42.78 18.38 -3.03
CA THR A 40 42.38 18.96 -1.73
C THR A 40 41.17 18.25 -1.09
N GLN A 41 41.04 16.93 -1.24
CA GLN A 41 39.88 16.16 -0.79
C GLN A 41 40.14 15.55 0.60
N GLN A 42 39.16 15.61 1.50
CA GLN A 42 39.25 14.96 2.80
C GLN A 42 39.30 13.43 2.61
N VAL A 43 40.26 12.79 3.29
CA VAL A 43 40.47 11.34 3.29
C VAL A 43 40.22 10.78 4.70
N ASN A 44 39.76 9.54 4.78
CA ASN A 44 39.56 8.84 6.05
C ASN A 44 40.86 8.26 6.61
N ASP A 45 40.80 7.59 7.78
CA ASP A 45 41.96 7.00 8.46
C ASP A 45 42.70 5.93 7.63
N THR A 46 42.08 5.42 6.56
CA THR A 46 42.65 4.46 5.62
C THR A 46 43.11 5.09 4.30
N GLY A 47 43.02 6.42 4.18
CA GLY A 47 43.38 7.21 3.00
C GLY A 47 42.40 7.14 1.83
N CYS A 48 41.19 6.60 2.04
CA CYS A 48 40.10 6.61 1.06
C CYS A 48 39.41 7.97 1.04
N ALA A 49 38.90 8.37 -0.13
CA ALA A 49 38.14 9.60 -0.24
C ALA A 49 36.85 9.55 0.59
N CYS A 50 36.48 10.67 1.21
CA CYS A 50 35.16 10.83 1.81
C CYS A 50 34.15 11.31 0.76
N PHE A 51 32.90 10.86 0.90
CA PHE A 51 31.80 11.34 0.07
C PHE A 51 31.53 12.83 0.34
N SER A 52 31.28 13.58 -0.73
CA SER A 52 31.03 15.01 -0.68
C SER A 52 29.56 15.39 -0.85
N GLY A 53 28.71 14.46 -1.31
CA GLY A 53 27.27 14.64 -1.44
C GLY A 53 26.49 13.33 -1.52
N GLY A 54 25.21 13.37 -1.16
CA GLY A 54 24.33 12.19 -1.14
C GLY A 54 24.15 11.52 -2.50
N PHE A 55 24.10 12.30 -3.59
CA PHE A 55 24.03 11.74 -4.95
C PHE A 55 25.29 10.97 -5.35
N GLU A 56 26.49 11.43 -4.92
CA GLU A 56 27.74 10.70 -5.14
C GLU A 56 27.71 9.34 -4.43
N LEU A 57 27.17 9.30 -3.21
CA LEU A 57 26.97 8.07 -2.44
C LEU A 57 25.95 7.14 -3.10
N GLU A 58 24.76 7.63 -3.47
CA GLU A 58 23.72 6.86 -4.16
C GLU A 58 24.28 6.17 -5.41
N GLN A 59 25.01 6.91 -6.25
CA GLN A 59 25.62 6.34 -7.45
C GLN A 59 26.68 5.29 -7.11
N ALA A 60 27.55 5.56 -6.13
CA ALA A 60 28.57 4.61 -5.69
C ALA A 60 27.95 3.30 -5.17
N VAL A 61 26.88 3.38 -4.37
CA VAL A 61 26.12 2.22 -3.90
C VAL A 61 25.54 1.44 -5.07
N ARG A 62 24.88 2.12 -6.02
CA ARG A 62 24.30 1.47 -7.21
C ARG A 62 25.36 0.67 -7.97
N TYR A 63 26.51 1.27 -8.28
CA TYR A 63 27.58 0.56 -8.99
C TYR A 63 28.16 -0.58 -8.15
N PHE A 64 28.39 -0.36 -6.85
CA PHE A 64 28.93 -1.38 -5.96
C PHE A 64 28.03 -2.61 -5.90
N VAL A 65 26.74 -2.40 -5.74
CA VAL A 65 25.76 -3.48 -5.57
C VAL A 65 25.47 -4.17 -6.91
N VAL A 66 25.29 -3.43 -8.01
CA VAL A 66 25.05 -4.01 -9.35
C VAL A 66 26.23 -4.84 -9.84
N ASP A 67 27.46 -4.44 -9.54
CA ASP A 67 28.67 -5.19 -9.89
C ASP A 67 28.92 -6.41 -8.97
N GLY A 68 28.05 -6.66 -7.99
CA GLY A 68 28.15 -7.80 -7.06
C GLY A 68 29.33 -7.67 -6.09
N CYS A 69 29.73 -6.45 -5.75
CA CYS A 69 30.90 -6.19 -4.91
C CYS A 69 30.66 -6.48 -3.42
N SER A 70 29.40 -6.63 -3.02
CA SER A 70 28.97 -7.09 -1.69
C SER A 70 29.57 -8.45 -1.33
N ASP A 71 29.49 -9.42 -2.24
CA ASP A 71 29.93 -10.81 -2.00
C ASP A 71 31.38 -11.08 -2.44
N SER A 72 32.01 -10.15 -3.15
CA SER A 72 33.34 -10.33 -3.75
C SER A 72 34.39 -9.44 -3.11
N LYS A 73 35.22 -10.01 -2.23
CA LYS A 73 36.42 -9.35 -1.69
C LYS A 73 37.36 -8.85 -2.79
N ASN A 74 37.34 -9.47 -3.97
CA ASN A 74 38.19 -9.09 -5.10
C ASN A 74 37.46 -8.22 -6.14
N CYS A 75 36.37 -7.54 -5.75
CA CYS A 75 35.75 -6.53 -6.62
C CYS A 75 36.79 -5.46 -7.00
N ASN A 76 36.93 -5.22 -8.29
CA ASN A 76 37.90 -4.29 -8.87
C ASN A 76 37.18 -3.30 -9.79
N ASN A 77 36.31 -2.47 -9.19
CA ASN A 77 35.68 -1.34 -9.87
C ASN A 77 36.22 -0.01 -9.31
N TRP A 78 35.88 1.08 -9.99
CA TRP A 78 36.33 2.43 -9.61
C TRP A 78 35.83 2.85 -8.22
N VAL A 79 34.68 2.32 -7.76
CA VAL A 79 34.11 2.60 -6.44
C VAL A 79 35.01 2.06 -5.34
N VAL A 80 35.40 0.78 -5.44
CA VAL A 80 36.32 0.13 -4.48
C VAL A 80 37.69 0.81 -4.47
N GLN A 81 38.18 1.25 -5.64
CA GLN A 81 39.45 1.97 -5.74
C GLN A 81 39.42 3.38 -5.10
N LYS A 82 38.25 4.05 -5.12
CA LYS A 82 38.10 5.42 -4.60
C LYS A 82 37.70 5.47 -3.13
N TYR A 83 36.76 4.63 -2.72
CA TYR A 83 36.13 4.67 -1.39
C TYR A 83 36.45 3.44 -0.52
N GLY A 84 37.05 2.41 -1.10
CA GLY A 84 37.46 1.19 -0.38
C GLY A 84 36.41 0.08 -0.37
N TRP A 85 36.76 -1.02 0.30
CA TRP A 85 35.92 -2.18 0.57
C TRP A 85 36.18 -2.64 2.02
N PRO A 86 35.17 -3.15 2.76
CA PRO A 86 33.76 -3.29 2.39
C PRO A 86 33.01 -1.95 2.43
N MET A 87 31.77 -1.90 1.92
CA MET A 87 30.97 -0.67 1.92
C MET A 87 30.78 -0.05 3.32
N GLY A 88 30.75 -0.86 4.38
CA GLY A 88 30.70 -0.36 5.75
C GLY A 88 31.89 0.52 6.16
N SER A 89 33.05 0.43 5.49
CA SER A 89 34.22 1.25 5.80
C SER A 89 34.23 2.62 5.11
N TRP A 90 33.21 2.92 4.30
CA TRP A 90 33.12 4.17 3.56
C TRP A 90 32.97 5.38 4.47
N CYS A 91 33.66 6.47 4.11
CA CYS A 91 33.60 7.72 4.84
C CYS A 91 32.43 8.58 4.38
N VAL A 92 31.38 8.61 5.20
CA VAL A 92 30.13 9.36 4.96
C VAL A 92 29.86 10.49 5.95
N SER A 93 30.80 10.73 6.89
CA SER A 93 30.65 11.69 8.00
C SER A 93 30.45 13.15 7.57
N ASN A 94 30.80 13.50 6.33
CA ASN A 94 30.62 14.83 5.77
C ASN A 94 29.22 15.08 5.19
N LEU A 95 28.40 14.03 5.07
CA LEU A 95 27.11 14.13 4.41
C LEU A 95 26.06 14.74 5.35
N ASN A 96 25.26 15.63 4.79
CA ASN A 96 24.07 16.20 5.42
C ASN A 96 22.76 15.59 4.88
N GLU A 97 22.82 14.85 3.77
CA GLU A 97 21.67 14.22 3.12
C GLU A 97 22.06 12.82 2.60
N MET A 98 21.20 11.84 2.86
CA MET A 98 21.31 10.44 2.42
C MET A 98 19.99 9.97 1.80
N ARG A 99 19.48 10.74 0.85
CA ARG A 99 18.22 10.44 0.16
C ARG A 99 18.41 9.29 -0.81
N ARG A 100 17.49 8.32 -0.82
CA ARG A 100 17.40 7.24 -1.84
C ARG A 100 18.68 6.43 -2.07
N VAL A 101 19.60 6.41 -1.11
CA VAL A 101 20.92 5.77 -1.25
C VAL A 101 20.82 4.29 -1.67
N PHE A 102 19.83 3.59 -1.12
CA PHE A 102 19.53 2.18 -1.40
C PHE A 102 18.15 1.99 -2.05
N ASP A 103 17.64 2.97 -2.81
CA ASP A 103 16.37 2.82 -3.55
C ASP A 103 16.50 1.78 -4.69
N MET A 104 16.00 0.58 -4.44
CA MET A 104 16.14 -0.57 -5.33
C MET A 104 15.14 -0.62 -6.48
N ARG A 105 14.10 0.24 -6.50
CA ARG A 105 13.11 0.26 -7.58
C ARG A 105 13.67 0.86 -8.86
N ARG A 106 14.76 1.62 -8.75
CA ARG A 106 15.42 2.30 -9.88
C ARG A 106 16.49 1.44 -10.56
N VAL A 107 16.61 0.15 -10.20
CA VAL A 107 17.51 -0.83 -10.81
C VAL A 107 16.72 -1.72 -11.77
N LEU A 108 16.68 -1.36 -13.05
CA LEU A 108 16.09 -2.18 -14.11
C LEU A 108 17.06 -3.32 -14.46
N ASP A 109 16.90 -4.49 -13.84
CA ASP A 109 16.94 -5.83 -14.49
C ASP A 109 17.16 -7.02 -13.55
N VAL A 110 17.58 -6.82 -12.29
CA VAL A 110 17.49 -7.81 -11.21
C VAL A 110 17.59 -6.99 -9.93
N PRO A 111 16.67 -7.06 -8.94
CA PRO A 111 16.88 -6.35 -7.68
C PRO A 111 18.12 -6.97 -7.04
N PRO A 112 19.25 -6.26 -6.99
CA PRO A 112 20.42 -6.83 -6.38
C PRO A 112 20.14 -6.90 -4.88
N PHE A 113 20.42 -8.07 -4.29
CA PHE A 113 20.22 -8.28 -2.86
C PHE A 113 21.18 -7.37 -2.09
N PHE A 114 20.66 -6.31 -1.50
CA PHE A 114 21.43 -5.47 -0.57
C PHE A 114 21.12 -5.87 0.86
N ASN A 115 22.18 -6.28 1.58
CA ASN A 115 22.16 -6.52 3.01
C ASN A 115 23.58 -6.41 3.61
N ASP A 116 24.44 -5.59 3.03
CA ASP A 116 25.79 -5.37 3.56
C ASP A 116 25.76 -4.64 4.90
N ASP A 117 26.79 -4.88 5.72
CA ASP A 117 26.98 -4.19 6.98
C ASP A 117 27.39 -2.72 6.73
N ILE A 118 26.55 -1.81 7.23
CA ILE A 118 26.74 -0.35 7.21
C ILE A 118 26.64 0.24 8.63
N SER A 119 26.71 -0.59 9.66
CA SER A 119 26.58 -0.19 11.07
C SER A 119 27.69 0.79 11.51
N SER A 120 28.84 0.79 10.85
CA SER A 120 29.98 1.67 11.13
C SER A 120 29.91 3.05 10.46
N TRP A 121 28.88 3.34 9.67
CA TRP A 121 28.71 4.66 9.07
C TRP A 121 28.45 5.73 10.12
N ASP A 122 29.24 6.80 10.09
CA ASP A 122 28.99 8.00 10.89
C ASP A 122 27.94 8.88 10.19
N VAL A 123 26.69 8.76 10.64
CA VAL A 123 25.54 9.52 10.13
C VAL A 123 25.20 10.75 10.99
N SER A 124 26.05 11.10 11.97
CA SER A 124 25.76 12.12 12.98
C SER A 124 25.55 13.54 12.43
N ASN A 125 25.92 13.80 11.17
CA ASN A 125 25.71 15.07 10.47
C ASN A 125 24.52 15.08 9.51
N VAL A 126 23.89 13.93 9.28
CA VAL A 126 22.80 13.78 8.32
C VAL A 126 21.52 14.40 8.88
N LYS A 127 20.82 15.14 8.04
CA LYS A 127 19.55 15.82 8.33
C LYS A 127 18.38 15.21 7.56
N ALA A 128 18.62 14.64 6.38
CA ALA A 128 17.60 14.02 5.54
C ALA A 128 17.99 12.60 5.16
N MET A 129 17.10 11.65 5.45
CA MET A 129 17.22 10.22 5.12
C MET A 129 15.97 9.72 4.35
N ASP A 130 15.25 10.63 3.68
CA ASP A 130 14.05 10.26 2.96
C ASP A 130 14.34 9.19 1.91
N TYR A 131 13.51 8.16 1.91
CA TYR A 131 13.56 7.03 0.99
C TYR A 131 14.89 6.25 0.98
N MET A 132 15.73 6.39 2.00
CA MET A 132 17.08 5.83 2.01
C MET A 132 17.15 4.33 1.71
N PHE A 133 16.22 3.52 2.22
CA PHE A 133 16.12 2.07 2.02
C PHE A 133 14.87 1.65 1.24
N GLU A 134 14.34 2.54 0.39
CA GLU A 134 13.10 2.28 -0.30
C GLU A 134 13.20 1.07 -1.25
N GLY A 135 12.32 0.09 -1.11
CA GLY A 135 12.34 -1.15 -1.90
C GLY A 135 13.52 -2.08 -1.59
N ALA A 136 14.34 -1.80 -0.57
CA ALA A 136 15.42 -2.67 -0.11
C ALA A 136 14.85 -3.91 0.62
N SER A 137 14.13 -4.75 -0.14
CA SER A 137 13.24 -5.79 0.36
C SER A 137 13.91 -6.84 1.26
N THR A 138 15.21 -7.09 1.07
CA THR A 138 16.00 -8.04 1.87
C THR A 138 16.86 -7.40 2.96
N PHE A 139 16.90 -6.06 3.02
CA PHE A 139 17.73 -5.36 3.98
C PHE A 139 17.22 -5.58 5.40
N ASN A 140 18.11 -6.01 6.29
CA ASN A 140 17.86 -6.22 7.70
C ASN A 140 19.16 -6.02 8.51
N GLY A 141 20.03 -5.10 8.07
CA GLY A 141 21.29 -4.78 8.73
C GLY A 141 21.10 -3.94 9.99
N ASP A 142 21.95 -4.17 10.99
CA ASP A 142 21.90 -3.45 12.28
C ASP A 142 22.22 -1.95 12.11
N LEU A 143 21.32 -1.11 12.62
CA LEU A 143 21.42 0.36 12.59
C LEU A 143 21.41 0.97 14.01
N SER A 144 21.53 0.16 15.05
CA SER A 144 21.39 0.59 16.45
C SER A 144 22.50 1.56 16.90
N SER A 145 23.65 1.57 16.21
CA SER A 145 24.79 2.45 16.46
C SER A 145 24.64 3.85 15.84
N TRP A 146 23.65 4.08 14.97
CA TRP A 146 23.52 5.33 14.24
C TRP A 146 23.03 6.48 15.12
N ASP A 147 23.76 7.59 15.08
CA ASP A 147 23.32 8.85 15.69
C ASP A 147 22.40 9.61 14.72
N VAL A 148 21.09 9.41 14.88
CA VAL A 148 20.06 10.10 14.09
C VAL A 148 19.57 11.42 14.73
N SER A 149 20.24 11.93 15.76
CA SER A 149 19.75 13.07 16.56
C SER A 149 19.57 14.38 15.78
N LYS A 150 20.21 14.52 14.61
CA LYS A 150 20.09 15.68 13.72
C LYS A 150 19.12 15.46 12.55
N VAL A 151 18.59 14.25 12.38
CA VAL A 151 17.70 13.92 11.27
C VAL A 151 16.34 14.58 11.50
N THR A 152 15.87 15.33 10.49
CA THR A 152 14.57 16.00 10.50
C THR A 152 13.58 15.35 9.54
N ASN A 153 14.07 14.68 8.49
CA ASN A 153 13.24 14.03 7.48
C ASN A 153 13.61 12.53 7.34
N MET A 154 12.65 11.65 7.66
CA MET A 154 12.71 10.18 7.52
C MET A 154 11.59 9.64 6.62
N ARG A 155 10.99 10.50 5.79
CA ARG A 155 9.88 10.13 4.91
C ARG A 155 10.23 8.89 4.08
N GLY A 156 9.42 7.85 4.16
CA GLY A 156 9.58 6.63 3.38
C GLY A 156 10.91 5.90 3.58
N MET A 157 11.66 6.17 4.66
CA MET A 157 13.03 5.66 4.84
C MET A 157 13.13 4.14 4.66
N PHE A 158 12.14 3.38 5.15
CA PHE A 158 12.04 1.92 5.01
C PHE A 158 10.81 1.49 4.20
N ASN A 159 10.29 2.34 3.30
CA ASN A 159 9.17 1.98 2.45
C ASN A 159 9.52 0.74 1.61
N GLU A 160 8.70 -0.30 1.63
CA GLU A 160 8.91 -1.59 0.95
C GLU A 160 10.17 -2.37 1.40
N ALA A 161 10.79 -2.01 2.53
CA ALA A 161 11.89 -2.77 3.14
C ALA A 161 11.36 -4.01 3.86
N SER A 162 10.83 -4.96 3.09
CA SER A 162 9.93 -6.02 3.58
C SER A 162 10.50 -6.93 4.67
N SER A 163 11.83 -7.11 4.73
CA SER A 163 12.53 -7.95 5.71
C SER A 163 13.06 -7.20 6.93
N PHE A 164 12.99 -5.87 6.93
CA PHE A 164 13.61 -5.04 7.95
C PHE A 164 12.88 -5.17 9.30
N ASN A 165 13.60 -5.54 10.36
CA ASN A 165 13.06 -5.73 11.71
C ASN A 165 14.15 -5.59 12.79
N GLN A 166 14.99 -4.57 12.68
CA GLN A 166 16.07 -4.32 13.64
C GLN A 166 15.63 -3.47 14.83
N ASP A 167 16.44 -3.49 15.89
CA ASP A 167 16.26 -2.67 17.08
C ASP A 167 16.64 -1.20 16.79
N LEU A 168 15.69 -0.29 17.03
CA LEU A 168 15.84 1.15 16.83
C LEU A 168 15.62 1.93 18.13
N THR A 169 15.64 1.27 19.29
CA THR A 169 15.34 1.89 20.59
C THR A 169 16.34 2.95 21.02
N SER A 170 17.58 2.89 20.51
CA SER A 170 18.66 3.85 20.78
C SER A 170 18.54 5.15 20.00
N TRP A 171 17.66 5.22 19.00
CA TRP A 171 17.54 6.37 18.12
C TRP A 171 16.90 7.57 18.85
N ASN A 172 17.56 8.72 18.75
CA ASN A 172 16.99 9.99 19.20
C ASN A 172 16.23 10.66 18.06
N THR A 173 14.91 10.51 18.03
CA THR A 173 14.04 11.08 16.98
C THR A 173 13.49 12.47 17.30
N SER A 174 13.93 13.12 18.38
CA SER A 174 13.38 14.42 18.83
C SER A 174 13.52 15.59 17.84
N SER A 175 14.32 15.41 16.77
CA SER A 175 14.46 16.39 15.68
C SER A 175 13.56 16.09 14.47
N VAL A 176 12.96 14.89 14.39
CA VAL A 176 12.17 14.44 13.24
C VAL A 176 10.86 15.23 13.15
N THR A 177 10.57 15.73 11.96
CA THR A 177 9.33 16.46 11.64
C THR A 177 8.53 15.77 10.54
N ASP A 178 9.18 14.97 9.69
CA ASP A 178 8.53 14.21 8.59
C ASP A 178 8.90 12.72 8.69
N MET A 179 7.88 11.88 8.79
CA MET A 179 7.98 10.42 8.82
C MET A 179 6.86 9.74 8.02
N ASP A 180 6.25 10.45 7.06
CA ASP A 180 5.22 9.86 6.18
C ASP A 180 5.75 8.58 5.54
N GLY A 181 5.01 7.49 5.69
CA GLY A 181 5.35 6.21 5.08
C GLY A 181 6.66 5.57 5.54
N ILE A 182 7.26 5.97 6.67
CA ILE A 182 8.57 5.47 7.11
C ILE A 182 8.68 3.94 7.11
N PHE A 183 7.63 3.20 7.49
CA PHE A 183 7.56 1.73 7.45
C PHE A 183 6.46 1.21 6.51
N ARG A 184 6.06 2.00 5.50
CA ARG A 184 5.06 1.58 4.53
C ARG A 184 5.53 0.30 3.82
N GLU A 185 4.70 -0.74 3.75
CA GLU A 185 4.99 -2.07 3.18
C GLU A 185 6.23 -2.77 3.79
N ALA A 186 6.72 -2.34 4.96
CA ALA A 186 7.76 -3.04 5.72
C ALA A 186 7.15 -4.25 6.45
N SER A 187 6.72 -5.25 5.69
CA SER A 187 5.81 -6.31 6.16
C SER A 187 6.26 -7.10 7.38
N SER A 188 7.58 -7.25 7.60
CA SER A 188 8.18 -7.96 8.74
C SER A 188 8.49 -7.06 9.94
N PHE A 189 8.36 -5.74 9.80
CA PHE A 189 8.76 -4.79 10.83
C PHE A 189 7.87 -4.93 12.07
N ASN A 190 8.52 -5.15 13.20
CA ASN A 190 7.93 -5.24 14.54
C ASN A 190 9.00 -4.88 15.60
N GLY A 191 9.90 -3.96 15.27
CA GLY A 191 10.92 -3.42 16.17
C GLY A 191 10.31 -2.46 17.19
N ASP A 192 10.89 -2.39 18.39
CA ASP A 192 10.41 -1.48 19.43
C ASP A 192 10.79 -0.04 19.10
N ILE A 193 9.79 0.83 19.05
CA ILE A 193 9.87 2.26 18.75
C ILE A 193 9.09 3.09 19.79
N SER A 194 8.78 2.49 20.94
CA SER A 194 8.07 3.16 22.05
C SER A 194 8.88 4.33 22.64
N THR A 195 10.20 4.35 22.43
CA THR A 195 11.11 5.41 22.89
C THR A 195 11.19 6.62 21.95
N TRP A 196 10.60 6.53 20.76
CA TRP A 196 10.68 7.61 19.79
C TRP A 196 9.90 8.84 20.26
N ASP A 197 10.55 10.00 20.18
CA ASP A 197 9.92 11.30 20.33
C ASP A 197 9.32 11.71 18.98
N VAL A 198 7.99 11.82 18.95
CA VAL A 198 7.19 12.21 17.77
C VAL A 198 6.47 13.54 17.96
N SER A 199 6.78 14.28 19.04
CA SER A 199 6.06 15.49 19.45
C SER A 199 6.07 16.64 18.43
N LYS A 200 7.02 16.61 17.48
CA LYS A 200 7.17 17.61 16.39
C LYS A 200 6.58 17.16 15.06
N VAL A 201 6.10 15.92 14.95
CA VAL A 201 5.55 15.37 13.72
C VAL A 201 4.12 15.87 13.56
N THR A 202 3.81 16.41 12.38
CA THR A 202 2.46 16.88 12.05
C THR A 202 1.73 15.93 11.08
N ASP A 203 2.47 15.09 10.37
CA ASP A 203 1.94 14.16 9.36
C ASP A 203 2.46 12.73 9.64
N MET A 204 1.56 11.84 10.02
CA MET A 204 1.78 10.41 10.22
C MET A 204 1.06 9.58 9.15
N SER A 205 0.85 10.17 7.97
CA SER A 205 0.26 9.45 6.86
C SER A 205 1.10 8.21 6.55
N ASN A 206 0.42 7.11 6.29
CA ASN A 206 0.97 5.83 5.85
C ASN A 206 2.10 5.22 6.67
N THR A 207 2.41 5.70 7.88
CA THR A 207 3.60 5.31 8.66
C THR A 207 3.76 3.79 8.78
N PHE A 208 2.67 3.06 8.97
CA PHE A 208 2.62 1.59 9.07
C PHE A 208 1.71 0.94 8.01
N THR A 209 1.37 1.63 6.91
CA THR A 209 0.56 1.04 5.84
C THR A 209 1.21 -0.25 5.36
N GLY A 210 0.55 -1.40 5.40
CA GLY A 210 1.09 -2.68 4.94
C GLY A 210 2.19 -3.28 5.84
N ALA A 211 2.50 -2.68 6.99
CA ALA A 211 3.41 -3.25 7.99
C ALA A 211 2.73 -4.40 8.75
N SER A 212 2.47 -5.51 8.03
CA SER A 212 1.52 -6.55 8.45
C SER A 212 1.83 -7.24 9.78
N SER A 213 3.11 -7.27 10.19
CA SER A 213 3.57 -7.89 11.45
C SER A 213 3.65 -6.91 12.62
N PHE A 214 3.47 -5.61 12.37
CA PHE A 214 3.67 -4.57 13.37
C PHE A 214 2.60 -4.64 14.47
N ASN A 215 3.02 -4.75 15.72
CA ASN A 215 2.13 -4.78 16.89
C ASN A 215 2.88 -4.33 18.16
N ARG A 216 3.56 -3.18 18.09
CA ARG A 216 4.28 -2.60 19.24
C ARG A 216 3.52 -1.47 19.89
N ASP A 217 3.70 -1.37 21.20
CA ASP A 217 3.09 -0.35 22.05
C ASP A 217 3.53 1.05 21.59
N LEU A 218 2.54 1.90 21.34
CA LEU A 218 2.70 3.30 20.94
C LEU A 218 2.05 4.27 21.95
N SER A 219 1.64 3.77 23.12
CA SER A 219 0.90 4.55 24.12
C SER A 219 1.69 5.73 24.70
N SER A 220 3.02 5.70 24.59
CA SER A 220 3.94 6.77 25.02
C SER A 220 4.10 7.90 24.01
N TRP A 221 3.61 7.76 22.78
CA TRP A 221 3.78 8.77 21.74
C TRP A 221 2.93 10.01 22.01
N ASP A 222 3.57 11.18 21.97
CA ASP A 222 2.88 12.46 22.00
C ASP A 222 2.42 12.85 20.58
N VAL A 223 1.16 12.54 20.26
CA VAL A 223 0.54 12.83 18.97
C VAL A 223 -0.25 14.14 18.93
N SER A 224 -0.13 14.99 19.97
CA SER A 224 -0.94 16.22 20.11
C SER A 224 -0.73 17.25 18.99
N SER A 225 0.42 17.19 18.30
CA SER A 225 0.75 18.04 17.14
C SER A 225 0.30 17.46 15.79
N VAL A 226 -0.21 16.23 15.75
CA VAL A 226 -0.52 15.52 14.51
C VAL A 226 -1.82 16.05 13.89
N VAL A 227 -1.77 16.34 12.59
CA VAL A 227 -2.88 16.83 11.78
C VAL A 227 -3.43 15.75 10.84
N SER A 228 -2.56 14.85 10.36
CA SER A 228 -2.91 13.76 9.44
C SER A 228 -2.46 12.40 9.96
N THR A 229 -3.39 11.44 10.00
CA THR A 229 -3.17 10.01 10.25
C THR A 229 -3.68 9.16 9.08
N LEU A 230 -3.74 9.75 7.88
CA LEU A 230 -4.22 9.11 6.66
C LEU A 230 -3.58 7.74 6.47
N GLY A 231 -4.41 6.68 6.53
CA GLY A 231 -3.95 5.32 6.26
C GLY A 231 -2.87 4.81 7.22
N MET A 232 -2.63 5.46 8.37
CA MET A 232 -1.46 5.19 9.21
C MET A 232 -1.25 3.69 9.53
N PHE A 233 -2.32 2.94 9.77
CA PHE A 233 -2.32 1.50 10.05
C PHE A 233 -3.08 0.68 9.00
N LYS A 234 -3.26 1.24 7.79
CA LYS A 234 -3.92 0.52 6.70
C LYS A 234 -3.19 -0.80 6.44
N ASP A 235 -3.91 -1.92 6.37
CA ASP A 235 -3.35 -3.27 6.15
C ASP A 235 -2.28 -3.69 7.18
N ALA A 236 -2.17 -3.02 8.34
CA ALA A 236 -1.34 -3.43 9.48
C ALA A 236 -2.03 -4.58 10.23
N LYS A 237 -2.12 -5.74 9.58
CA LYS A 237 -3.01 -6.85 9.95
C LYS A 237 -2.92 -7.32 11.40
N SER A 238 -1.73 -7.28 12.00
CA SER A 238 -1.47 -7.74 13.36
C SER A 238 -1.64 -6.67 14.45
N PHE A 239 -1.81 -5.40 14.06
CA PHE A 239 -1.81 -4.28 14.99
C PHE A 239 -3.06 -4.29 15.87
N ASN A 240 -2.88 -4.29 17.20
CA ASN A 240 -3.97 -4.33 18.17
C ASN A 240 -3.53 -3.75 19.54
N GLN A 241 -3.01 -2.52 19.53
CA GLN A 241 -2.52 -1.86 20.74
C GLN A 241 -3.52 -0.83 21.27
N ASP A 242 -3.48 -0.59 22.58
CA ASP A 242 -4.25 0.47 23.24
C ASP A 242 -3.70 1.84 22.84
N LEU A 243 -4.57 2.71 22.32
CA LEU A 243 -4.24 4.07 21.90
C LEU A 243 -5.06 5.12 22.68
N SER A 244 -5.64 4.75 23.81
CA SER A 244 -6.51 5.61 24.61
C SER A 244 -5.80 6.83 25.20
N SER A 245 -4.46 6.80 25.29
CA SER A 245 -3.62 7.91 25.77
C SER A 245 -3.37 8.99 24.71
N TRP A 246 -3.67 8.72 23.44
CA TRP A 246 -3.39 9.66 22.35
C TRP A 246 -4.34 10.87 22.38
N ASP A 247 -3.75 12.07 22.31
CA ASP A 247 -4.50 13.31 22.08
C ASP A 247 -4.63 13.56 20.57
N VAL A 248 -5.75 13.15 19.99
CA VAL A 248 -6.04 13.32 18.56
C VAL A 248 -6.85 14.59 18.25
N SER A 249 -6.98 15.52 19.20
CA SER A 249 -7.85 16.71 19.05
C SER A 249 -7.45 17.66 17.92
N SER A 250 -6.20 17.57 17.45
CA SER A 250 -5.67 18.34 16.33
C SER A 250 -5.75 17.60 14.98
N VAL A 251 -6.15 16.32 14.97
CA VAL A 251 -6.27 15.51 13.75
C VAL A 251 -7.50 15.94 12.95
N VAL A 252 -7.28 16.26 11.68
CA VAL A 252 -8.35 16.63 10.73
C VAL A 252 -8.49 15.57 9.62
N ILE A 253 -7.39 14.92 9.24
CA ILE A 253 -7.32 13.92 8.17
C ILE A 253 -7.12 12.54 8.80
N MET A 254 -8.17 11.71 8.82
CA MET A 254 -8.16 10.41 9.50
C MET A 254 -8.66 9.26 8.61
N TYR A 255 -9.03 9.54 7.36
CA TYR A 255 -9.66 8.53 6.51
C TYR A 255 -8.72 7.33 6.25
N GLY A 256 -9.28 6.13 6.28
CA GLY A 256 -8.57 4.88 6.05
C GLY A 256 -7.56 4.47 7.12
N MET A 257 -7.51 5.12 8.28
CA MET A 257 -6.47 4.89 9.29
C MET A 257 -6.30 3.41 9.68
N PHE A 258 -7.40 2.64 9.78
CA PHE A 258 -7.40 1.20 10.09
C PHE A 258 -8.00 0.33 8.97
N ASP A 259 -8.02 0.82 7.72
CA ASP A 259 -8.52 0.05 6.57
C ASP A 259 -7.71 -1.25 6.39
N GLY A 260 -8.30 -2.42 6.59
CA GLY A 260 -7.65 -3.72 6.45
C GLY A 260 -6.82 -4.15 7.66
N ALA A 261 -6.83 -3.40 8.78
CA ALA A 261 -6.17 -3.76 10.03
C ALA A 261 -6.93 -4.88 10.76
N SER A 262 -6.99 -6.08 10.18
CA SER A 262 -7.94 -7.15 10.53
C SER A 262 -8.01 -7.59 12.01
N SER A 263 -6.95 -7.38 12.79
CA SER A 263 -6.87 -7.72 14.21
C SER A 263 -7.12 -6.54 15.15
N PHE A 264 -7.29 -5.32 14.63
CA PHE A 264 -7.37 -4.14 15.45
C PHE A 264 -8.67 -4.10 16.25
N ASN A 265 -8.51 -3.99 17.56
CA ASN A 265 -9.58 -3.78 18.53
C ASN A 265 -9.00 -3.09 19.78
N GLY A 266 -7.99 -2.22 19.59
CA GLY A 266 -7.37 -1.44 20.65
C GLY A 266 -8.28 -0.30 21.11
N ASP A 267 -8.18 0.11 22.37
CA ASP A 267 -9.05 1.17 22.91
C ASP A 267 -8.74 2.53 22.26
N ILE A 268 -9.80 3.16 21.76
CA ILE A 268 -9.84 4.50 21.14
C ILE A 268 -11.07 5.29 21.59
N ALA A 269 -11.75 4.85 22.65
CA ALA A 269 -13.02 5.43 23.10
C ALA A 269 -12.86 6.86 23.64
N SER A 270 -11.67 7.22 24.11
CA SER A 270 -11.33 8.54 24.67
C SER A 270 -11.03 9.62 23.63
N TRP A 271 -10.90 9.27 22.36
CA TRP A 271 -10.46 10.20 21.31
C TRP A 271 -11.44 11.36 21.08
N ASP A 272 -10.92 12.58 21.01
CA ASP A 272 -11.65 13.76 20.55
C ASP A 272 -11.58 13.86 19.02
N VAL A 273 -12.63 13.38 18.36
CA VAL A 273 -12.75 13.43 16.89
C VAL A 273 -13.61 14.61 16.39
N SER A 274 -13.89 15.60 17.24
CA SER A 274 -14.81 16.72 16.92
C SER A 274 -14.35 17.60 15.75
N GLY A 275 -13.04 17.62 15.47
CA GLY A 275 -12.42 18.31 14.33
C GLY A 275 -12.45 17.53 13.01
N VAL A 276 -12.76 16.23 13.03
CA VAL A 276 -12.70 15.36 11.85
C VAL A 276 -13.93 15.57 10.96
N THR A 277 -13.68 15.71 9.64
CA THR A 277 -14.75 15.90 8.65
C THR A 277 -14.95 14.70 7.72
N ASN A 278 -13.94 13.85 7.57
CA ASN A 278 -13.95 12.71 6.65
C ASN A 278 -13.47 11.43 7.36
N MET A 279 -14.35 10.44 7.49
CA MET A 279 -14.10 9.12 8.08
C MET A 279 -14.22 7.99 7.03
N LEU A 280 -14.01 8.31 5.75
CA LEU A 280 -13.97 7.35 4.65
C LEU A 280 -13.09 6.15 5.02
N ARG A 281 -13.62 4.92 4.91
CA ARG A 281 -12.90 3.66 5.12
C ARG A 281 -12.16 3.50 6.46
N MET A 282 -12.50 4.28 7.49
CA MET A 282 -11.78 4.30 8.78
C MET A 282 -11.49 2.91 9.34
N PHE A 283 -12.47 2.00 9.30
CA PHE A 283 -12.42 0.61 9.79
C PHE A 283 -12.86 -0.40 8.71
N GLN A 284 -12.69 -0.05 7.43
CA GLN A 284 -13.04 -0.96 6.34
C GLN A 284 -12.20 -2.25 6.46
N GLY A 285 -12.79 -3.44 6.37
CA GLY A 285 -12.06 -4.72 6.39
C GLY A 285 -11.49 -5.10 7.76
N ASP A 286 -11.72 -4.29 8.80
CA ASP A 286 -11.31 -4.60 10.17
C ASP A 286 -12.27 -5.61 10.80
N SER A 287 -11.96 -6.89 10.58
CA SER A 287 -12.84 -7.99 10.96
C SER A 287 -13.07 -8.14 12.48
N SER A 288 -12.13 -7.68 13.30
CA SER A 288 -12.14 -7.87 14.76
C SER A 288 -12.69 -6.67 15.51
N PHE A 289 -12.71 -5.50 14.89
CA PHE A 289 -13.10 -4.25 15.52
C PHE A 289 -14.52 -4.27 16.09
N ASN A 290 -14.63 -3.95 17.38
CA ASN A 290 -15.88 -3.84 18.11
C ASN A 290 -15.76 -2.90 19.33
N GLN A 291 -14.97 -1.83 19.22
CA GLN A 291 -14.77 -0.87 20.33
C GLN A 291 -15.92 0.13 20.47
N ASP A 292 -16.20 0.52 21.71
CA ASP A 292 -17.26 1.49 22.03
C ASP A 292 -16.89 2.89 21.55
N LEU A 293 -17.68 3.43 20.62
CA LEU A 293 -17.50 4.75 20.02
C LEU A 293 -18.61 5.73 20.42
N ALA A 294 -19.43 5.41 21.42
CA ALA A 294 -20.61 6.21 21.78
C ALA A 294 -20.26 7.64 22.23
N SER A 295 -19.05 7.86 22.74
CA SER A 295 -18.49 9.14 23.20
C SER A 295 -18.02 10.06 22.07
N TRP A 296 -17.79 9.54 20.87
CA TRP A 296 -17.24 10.31 19.76
C TRP A 296 -18.20 11.40 19.28
N ASP A 297 -17.72 12.65 19.22
CA ASP A 297 -18.44 13.75 18.59
C ASP A 297 -18.22 13.76 17.07
N VAL A 298 -19.10 13.11 16.33
CA VAL A 298 -19.08 13.08 14.86
C VAL A 298 -19.85 14.23 14.21
N SER A 299 -20.22 15.29 14.95
CA SER A 299 -21.10 16.36 14.45
C SER A 299 -20.50 17.24 13.35
N SER A 300 -19.19 17.13 13.11
CA SER A 300 -18.46 17.79 12.02
C SER A 300 -18.31 16.91 10.76
N VAL A 301 -18.57 15.60 10.87
CA VAL A 301 -18.34 14.64 9.78
C VAL A 301 -19.35 14.84 8.65
N THR A 302 -18.84 14.86 7.42
CA THR A 302 -19.63 14.96 6.18
C THR A 302 -19.57 13.67 5.36
N ASN A 303 -18.51 12.86 5.50
CA ASN A 303 -18.31 11.62 4.74
C ASN A 303 -18.02 10.42 5.66
N MET A 304 -18.86 9.39 5.57
CA MET A 304 -18.75 8.09 6.28
C MET A 304 -18.77 6.90 5.30
N HIS A 305 -18.43 7.14 4.01
CA HIS A 305 -18.38 6.09 2.99
C HIS A 305 -17.48 4.92 3.44
N GLU A 306 -18.00 3.69 3.36
CA GLU A 306 -17.27 2.45 3.67
C GLU A 306 -16.66 2.37 5.09
N MET A 307 -17.08 3.22 6.03
CA MET A 307 -16.44 3.34 7.35
C MET A 307 -16.34 2.02 8.12
N PHE A 308 -17.37 1.17 8.08
CA PHE A 308 -17.43 -0.16 8.71
C PHE A 308 -17.70 -1.26 7.69
N GLN A 309 -17.38 -1.04 6.41
CA GLN A 309 -17.56 -2.08 5.40
C GLN A 309 -16.68 -3.29 5.74
N ASN A 310 -17.25 -4.50 5.72
CA ASN A 310 -16.60 -5.76 6.09
C ASN A 310 -16.09 -5.81 7.55
N ALA A 311 -16.51 -4.89 8.43
CA ALA A 311 -16.27 -4.98 9.86
C ALA A 311 -17.20 -6.02 10.50
N PHE A 312 -16.86 -7.31 10.33
CA PHE A 312 -17.79 -8.43 10.59
C PHE A 312 -18.29 -8.49 12.03
N SER A 313 -17.45 -8.13 13.00
CA SER A 313 -17.73 -8.22 14.45
C SER A 313 -18.37 -6.95 15.02
N PHE A 314 -18.34 -5.84 14.28
CA PHE A 314 -18.77 -4.54 14.80
C PHE A 314 -20.27 -4.50 15.13
N ASN A 315 -20.60 -4.16 16.38
CA ASN A 315 -21.97 -4.09 16.87
C ASN A 315 -22.14 -3.11 18.05
N GLN A 316 -21.45 -1.96 18.03
CA GLN A 316 -21.47 -0.99 19.13
C GLN A 316 -22.52 0.10 18.94
N ASN A 317 -23.06 0.60 20.05
CA ASN A 317 -24.19 1.54 20.04
C ASN A 317 -23.77 2.92 19.52
N LEU A 318 -24.34 3.31 18.37
CA LEU A 318 -24.09 4.61 17.73
C LEU A 318 -25.28 5.58 17.83
N SER A 319 -26.27 5.31 18.68
CA SER A 319 -27.51 6.11 18.76
C SER A 319 -27.30 7.56 19.20
N SER A 320 -26.18 7.85 19.88
CA SER A 320 -25.77 9.20 20.31
C SER A 320 -25.16 10.05 19.19
N TRP A 321 -24.73 9.44 18.09
CA TRP A 321 -24.02 10.14 17.02
C TRP A 321 -24.88 11.18 16.32
N ASN A 322 -24.35 12.40 16.20
CA ASN A 322 -24.98 13.48 15.44
C ASN A 322 -24.53 13.44 13.97
N VAL A 323 -25.24 12.68 13.15
CA VAL A 323 -24.95 12.54 11.70
C VAL A 323 -25.60 13.64 10.82
N SER A 324 -26.08 14.74 11.40
CA SER A 324 -26.89 15.73 10.67
C SER A 324 -26.17 16.53 9.57
N LYS A 325 -24.83 16.45 9.51
CA LYS A 325 -24.01 17.04 8.44
C LYS A 325 -23.54 16.02 7.40
N VAL A 326 -23.74 14.73 7.64
CA VAL A 326 -23.27 13.68 6.74
C VAL A 326 -24.03 13.75 5.40
N THR A 327 -23.29 13.73 4.30
CA THR A 327 -23.82 13.71 2.94
C THR A 327 -23.62 12.37 2.24
N ASN A 328 -22.62 11.59 2.67
CA ASN A 328 -22.27 10.29 2.08
C ASN A 328 -22.16 9.18 3.14
N MET A 329 -22.99 8.13 2.99
CA MET A 329 -23.00 6.90 3.79
C MET A 329 -22.96 5.63 2.91
N ASN A 330 -22.51 5.75 1.65
CA ASN A 330 -22.41 4.62 0.73
C ASN A 330 -21.63 3.48 1.41
N SER A 331 -22.16 2.26 1.37
CA SER A 331 -21.53 1.05 1.90
C SER A 331 -21.10 1.10 3.39
N MET A 332 -21.57 2.05 4.20
CA MET A 332 -21.06 2.27 5.57
C MET A 332 -21.03 1.00 6.44
N PHE A 333 -22.08 0.17 6.39
CA PHE A 333 -22.19 -1.12 7.10
C PHE A 333 -22.28 -2.30 6.14
N ASN A 334 -21.74 -2.17 4.93
CA ASN A 334 -21.74 -3.24 3.94
C ASN A 334 -21.02 -4.47 4.51
N ASN A 335 -21.66 -5.63 4.56
CA ASN A 335 -21.18 -6.86 5.18
C ASN A 335 -20.78 -6.75 6.68
N ALA A 336 -21.24 -5.73 7.41
CA ALA A 336 -21.12 -5.72 8.88
C ALA A 336 -22.09 -6.74 9.48
N PHE A 337 -21.71 -8.02 9.50
CA PHE A 337 -22.62 -9.14 9.75
C PHE A 337 -23.29 -9.09 11.12
N SER A 338 -22.56 -8.64 12.14
CA SER A 338 -23.04 -8.59 13.53
C SER A 338 -23.80 -7.31 13.87
N PHE A 339 -23.71 -6.28 13.02
CA PHE A 339 -24.25 -4.97 13.33
C PHE A 339 -25.79 -5.00 13.44
N ASN A 340 -26.30 -4.65 14.61
CA ASN A 340 -27.73 -4.59 14.90
C ASN A 340 -28.08 -3.57 16.00
N GLN A 341 -27.74 -2.31 15.78
CA GLN A 341 -27.96 -1.23 16.75
C GLN A 341 -29.10 -0.30 16.32
N ASN A 342 -29.69 0.39 17.30
CA ASN A 342 -30.78 1.32 17.05
C ASN A 342 -30.27 2.64 16.45
N LEU A 343 -30.71 2.96 15.24
CA LEU A 343 -30.35 4.18 14.51
C LEU A 343 -31.54 5.14 14.28
N SER A 344 -32.68 4.90 14.93
CA SER A 344 -33.91 5.69 14.73
C SER A 344 -33.78 7.18 15.08
N SER A 345 -32.80 7.53 15.92
CA SER A 345 -32.48 8.92 16.32
C SER A 345 -31.66 9.69 15.29
N TRP A 346 -31.07 9.02 14.30
CA TRP A 346 -30.19 9.65 13.32
C TRP A 346 -30.95 10.62 12.41
N LYS A 347 -30.38 11.83 12.25
CA LYS A 347 -30.91 12.87 11.36
C LYS A 347 -30.20 12.78 10.01
N VAL A 348 -30.80 12.07 9.06
CA VAL A 348 -30.19 11.78 7.75
C VAL A 348 -30.67 12.67 6.60
N SER A 349 -31.36 13.78 6.89
CA SER A 349 -32.00 14.65 5.89
C SER A 349 -31.03 15.34 4.91
N LYS A 350 -29.73 15.27 5.14
CA LYS A 350 -28.68 15.81 4.24
C LYS A 350 -27.93 14.73 3.45
N VAL A 351 -28.23 13.46 3.66
CA VAL A 351 -27.54 12.38 2.97
C VAL A 351 -28.05 12.28 1.54
N HIS A 352 -27.13 12.23 0.58
CA HIS A 352 -27.41 12.05 -0.85
C HIS A 352 -27.13 10.62 -1.31
N GLU A 353 -26.13 9.98 -0.69
CA GLU A 353 -25.58 8.68 -1.07
C GLU A 353 -25.69 7.66 0.08
N MET A 354 -26.49 6.59 -0.10
CA MET A 354 -26.71 5.47 0.83
C MET A 354 -26.74 4.09 0.15
N GLY A 355 -26.27 3.99 -1.09
CA GLY A 355 -26.12 2.74 -1.82
C GLY A 355 -25.36 1.71 -0.99
N ARG A 356 -25.87 0.48 -0.95
CA ARG A 356 -25.27 -0.67 -0.23
C ARG A 356 -25.01 -0.46 1.26
N MET A 357 -25.56 0.58 1.90
CA MET A 357 -25.25 0.93 3.30
C MET A 357 -25.40 -0.24 4.27
N PHE A 358 -26.45 -1.06 4.15
CA PHE A 358 -26.68 -2.27 4.96
C PHE A 358 -26.62 -3.56 4.13
N ASN A 359 -26.02 -3.52 2.94
CA ASN A 359 -25.95 -4.69 2.07
C ASN A 359 -25.13 -5.78 2.76
N GLY A 360 -25.70 -6.96 2.93
CA GLY A 360 -25.07 -8.07 3.64
C GLY A 360 -25.01 -7.91 5.17
N ALA A 361 -25.55 -6.83 5.77
CA ALA A 361 -25.66 -6.68 7.23
C ALA A 361 -26.72 -7.65 7.79
N LYS A 362 -26.33 -8.92 7.96
CA LYS A 362 -27.26 -10.05 8.17
C LYS A 362 -28.13 -9.90 9.42
N SER A 363 -27.57 -9.35 10.50
CA SER A 363 -28.24 -9.21 11.79
C SER A 363 -29.09 -7.95 11.91
N PHE A 364 -28.89 -6.97 11.03
CA PHE A 364 -29.53 -5.67 11.14
C PHE A 364 -31.05 -5.76 10.96
N ASN A 365 -31.79 -5.28 11.97
CA ASN A 365 -33.26 -5.24 11.98
C ASN A 365 -33.83 -3.91 12.53
N GLY A 366 -33.02 -2.85 12.56
CA GLY A 366 -33.38 -1.57 13.15
C GLY A 366 -34.59 -0.89 12.48
N ASP A 367 -35.39 -0.18 13.27
CA ASP A 367 -36.47 0.66 12.75
C ASP A 367 -35.91 1.97 12.17
N LEU A 368 -36.14 2.18 10.87
CA LEU A 368 -35.71 3.34 10.11
C LEU A 368 -36.88 4.23 9.66
N SER A 369 -38.10 3.96 10.13
CA SER A 369 -39.32 4.65 9.68
C SER A 369 -39.31 6.16 9.94
N SER A 370 -38.51 6.64 10.90
CA SER A 370 -38.35 8.05 11.27
C SER A 370 -37.40 8.83 10.36
N TRP A 371 -36.63 8.17 9.51
CA TRP A 371 -35.61 8.82 8.69
C TRP A 371 -36.22 9.69 7.59
N ASP A 372 -35.82 10.96 7.54
CA ASP A 372 -36.07 11.83 6.37
C ASP A 372 -35.03 11.55 5.29
N VAL A 373 -35.46 10.83 4.27
CA VAL A 373 -34.64 10.41 3.14
C VAL A 373 -34.94 11.19 1.85
N SER A 374 -35.52 12.38 1.97
CA SER A 374 -35.98 13.18 0.83
C SER A 374 -34.86 13.67 -0.10
N GLN A 375 -33.62 13.78 0.40
CA GLN A 375 -32.45 14.21 -0.38
C GLN A 375 -31.61 13.07 -0.96
N VAL A 376 -31.93 11.80 -0.63
CA VAL A 376 -31.15 10.66 -1.11
C VAL A 376 -31.44 10.42 -2.58
N THR A 377 -30.38 10.44 -3.39
CA THR A 377 -30.42 10.17 -4.84
C THR A 377 -29.91 8.77 -5.18
N GLU A 378 -29.06 8.19 -4.34
CA GLU A 378 -28.45 6.87 -4.55
C GLU A 378 -28.70 5.95 -3.34
N ALA A 379 -29.45 4.86 -3.55
CA ALA A 379 -29.76 3.88 -2.50
C ALA A 379 -29.78 2.43 -3.05
N GLU A 380 -29.08 2.20 -4.16
CA GLU A 380 -29.06 0.90 -4.82
C GLU A 380 -28.57 -0.20 -3.87
N ASN A 381 -29.29 -1.32 -3.87
CA ASN A 381 -28.94 -2.51 -3.09
C ASN A 381 -28.75 -2.26 -1.58
N MET A 382 -29.24 -1.15 -1.02
CA MET A 382 -29.04 -0.74 0.39
C MET A 382 -29.30 -1.87 1.40
N PHE A 383 -30.34 -2.69 1.17
CA PHE A 383 -30.73 -3.82 2.03
C PHE A 383 -30.65 -5.18 1.33
N GLU A 384 -29.87 -5.30 0.25
CA GLU A 384 -29.64 -6.61 -0.38
C GLU A 384 -28.78 -7.48 0.56
N GLY A 385 -29.22 -8.70 0.87
CA GLY A 385 -28.51 -9.57 1.82
C GLY A 385 -28.68 -9.26 3.31
N ALA A 386 -29.36 -8.16 3.68
CA ALA A 386 -29.77 -7.88 5.07
C ALA A 386 -30.90 -8.83 5.50
N ALA A 387 -30.55 -10.02 5.98
CA ALA A 387 -31.48 -11.13 6.15
C ALA A 387 -32.52 -10.92 7.26
N ALA A 388 -32.18 -10.20 8.33
CA ALA A 388 -33.07 -9.91 9.44
C ALA A 388 -33.94 -8.65 9.23
N PHE A 389 -33.66 -7.84 8.22
CA PHE A 389 -34.32 -6.56 8.01
C PHE A 389 -35.69 -6.72 7.35
N ASP A 390 -36.75 -6.21 8.02
CA ASP A 390 -38.08 -6.13 7.43
C ASP A 390 -38.15 -4.96 6.45
N LYS A 391 -37.99 -5.26 5.16
CA LYS A 391 -38.06 -4.27 4.08
C LYS A 391 -39.41 -3.55 4.02
N SER A 392 -40.49 -4.15 4.52
CA SER A 392 -41.81 -3.51 4.49
C SER A 392 -41.87 -2.26 5.37
N ALA A 393 -41.03 -2.18 6.41
CA ALA A 393 -40.94 -1.04 7.32
C ALA A 393 -40.53 0.27 6.62
N VAL A 394 -39.78 0.18 5.52
CA VAL A 394 -39.27 1.33 4.75
C VAL A 394 -39.96 1.52 3.40
N CYS A 395 -40.90 0.63 3.04
CA CYS A 395 -41.64 0.76 1.78
C CYS A 395 -42.67 1.91 1.78
N ASN A 396 -42.88 2.57 2.93
CA ASN A 396 -43.69 3.78 3.06
C ASN A 396 -42.91 5.07 2.76
N TRP A 397 -41.60 4.98 2.51
CA TRP A 397 -40.84 6.10 1.94
C TRP A 397 -41.39 6.46 0.54
N SER A 398 -41.06 7.65 0.03
CA SER A 398 -41.68 8.23 -1.17
C SER A 398 -41.73 7.27 -2.36
N ASP A 399 -42.64 7.48 -3.32
CA ASP A 399 -42.77 6.58 -4.48
C ASP A 399 -41.48 6.49 -5.34
N ALA A 400 -40.60 7.49 -5.26
CA ALA A 400 -39.25 7.44 -5.84
C ALA A 400 -38.36 6.41 -5.14
N TRP A 401 -38.44 6.32 -3.81
CA TRP A 401 -37.73 5.33 -3.01
C TRP A 401 -38.18 3.90 -3.30
N LYS A 402 -39.49 3.65 -3.43
CA LYS A 402 -40.00 2.31 -3.79
C LYS A 402 -39.31 1.73 -5.03
N LYS A 403 -39.01 2.58 -6.02
CA LYS A 403 -38.27 2.20 -7.24
C LYS A 403 -36.80 1.89 -6.98
N LEU A 404 -36.12 2.72 -6.16
CA LEU A 404 -34.70 2.59 -5.84
C LEU A 404 -34.39 1.33 -5.03
N ILE A 405 -35.19 1.02 -3.99
CA ILE A 405 -34.97 -0.15 -3.11
C ILE A 405 -35.66 -1.44 -3.59
N ARG A 406 -36.32 -1.40 -4.76
CA ARG A 406 -37.09 -2.52 -5.32
C ARG A 406 -38.06 -3.15 -4.30
N CYS A 407 -38.80 -2.33 -3.57
CA CYS A 407 -39.91 -2.81 -2.76
C CYS A 407 -40.88 -3.55 -3.69
N LYS A 408 -41.02 -4.87 -3.53
CA LYS A 408 -42.12 -5.57 -4.19
C LYS A 408 -43.40 -4.99 -3.62
N GLU A 409 -44.26 -4.45 -4.47
CA GLU A 409 -45.68 -4.35 -4.13
C GLU A 409 -46.13 -5.78 -3.88
N GLU A 410 -46.15 -6.22 -2.62
CA GLU A 410 -47.00 -7.34 -2.26
C GLU A 410 -48.43 -6.85 -2.49
N ALA A 411 -48.96 -7.18 -3.68
CA ALA A 411 -50.38 -7.13 -3.91
C ALA A 411 -51.03 -7.95 -2.80
N ALA A 412 -51.58 -7.25 -1.81
CA ALA A 412 -52.44 -7.83 -0.80
C ALA A 412 -53.59 -8.52 -1.54
N ILE A 413 -53.49 -9.83 -1.75
CA ILE A 413 -54.67 -10.64 -2.03
C ILE A 413 -55.41 -10.70 -0.70
N PRO A 414 -56.58 -10.05 -0.54
CA PRO A 414 -57.28 -10.09 0.73
C PRO A 414 -57.67 -11.54 1.02
N LYS A 415 -57.10 -12.11 2.09
CA LYS A 415 -57.58 -13.34 2.72
C LYS A 415 -58.91 -13.05 3.44
N SER A 416 -59.94 -12.75 2.67
CA SER A 416 -61.33 -12.80 3.12
C SER A 416 -62.25 -12.69 1.91
N GLY A 417 -62.87 -13.80 1.50
CA GLY A 417 -64.06 -13.68 0.64
C GLY A 417 -64.33 -14.74 -0.44
N VAL A 418 -63.57 -15.84 -0.57
CA VAL A 418 -64.01 -16.95 -1.44
C VAL A 418 -64.77 -17.98 -0.62
N LEU A 419 -65.90 -17.55 -0.04
CA LEU A 419 -66.96 -18.42 0.51
C LEU A 419 -68.19 -17.63 0.99
N ALA A 420 -68.63 -16.59 0.28
CA ALA A 420 -70.01 -16.09 0.42
C ALA A 420 -70.38 -15.10 -0.69
N ARG A 421 -71.55 -15.34 -1.31
CA ARG A 421 -72.30 -14.50 -2.29
C ARG A 421 -71.74 -14.63 -3.72
N PHE A 422 -72.39 -15.33 -4.64
CA PHE A 422 -73.76 -15.09 -5.11
C PHE A 422 -74.57 -16.39 -5.31
N LEU A 423 -75.63 -16.51 -4.51
CA LEU A 423 -76.90 -17.15 -4.90
C LEU A 423 -77.87 -16.02 -5.28
N MET A 424 -78.80 -16.32 -6.20
CA MET A 424 -79.82 -15.46 -6.85
C MET A 424 -79.26 -14.60 -7.99
N THR A 425 -79.70 -14.63 -9.25
CA THR A 425 -80.88 -15.11 -10.01
C THR A 425 -80.44 -15.04 -11.49
N ALA A 426 -80.79 -15.89 -12.45
CA ALA A 426 -82.14 -16.12 -12.97
C ALA A 426 -82.15 -17.35 -13.91
N ALA A 427 -83.25 -18.09 -13.84
CA ALA A 427 -83.67 -19.08 -14.83
C ALA A 427 -84.15 -18.40 -16.12
N ILE A 428 -84.07 -19.11 -17.26
CA ILE A 428 -85.14 -19.37 -18.26
C ILE A 428 -84.55 -19.75 -19.64
N LEU A 429 -85.01 -20.92 -20.16
CA LEU A 429 -84.85 -21.54 -21.50
C LEU A 429 -83.49 -22.21 -21.81
N GLY A 430 -83.37 -23.47 -22.20
CA GLY A 430 -84.35 -24.53 -22.47
C GLY A 430 -83.66 -25.77 -23.07
N SER A 431 -84.03 -26.94 -22.55
CA SER A 431 -84.34 -28.19 -23.28
C SER A 431 -83.26 -28.99 -24.04
N PHE A 432 -83.36 -30.32 -23.87
CA PHE A 432 -82.74 -31.47 -24.57
C PHE A 432 -81.29 -31.77 -24.17
N GLY A 433 -80.89 -32.98 -23.75
CA GLY A 433 -81.42 -34.32 -23.97
C GLY A 433 -80.26 -35.19 -24.50
N GLY A 434 -79.83 -36.22 -23.76
CA GLY A 434 -79.76 -37.58 -24.30
C GLY A 434 -78.41 -38.01 -24.91
N LEU A 435 -78.01 -39.24 -24.57
CA LEU A 435 -76.84 -39.97 -25.06
C LEU A 435 -76.74 -40.08 -26.61
N ALA A 436 -75.50 -40.03 -27.14
CA ALA A 436 -74.99 -40.79 -28.30
C ALA A 436 -73.45 -40.59 -28.38
N VAL A 437 -72.57 -41.54 -28.04
CA VAL A 437 -72.06 -42.71 -28.81
C VAL A 437 -71.35 -42.34 -30.13
N PHE A 438 -70.01 -42.49 -30.17
CA PHE A 438 -69.11 -43.11 -31.20
C PHE A 438 -67.65 -42.62 -30.94
N LEU A 439 -66.69 -43.40 -30.37
CA LEU A 439 -65.81 -44.43 -30.97
C LEU A 439 -65.22 -43.97 -32.33
N GLN A 440 -63.91 -43.89 -32.64
CA GLN A 440 -62.66 -44.58 -32.26
C GLN A 440 -61.45 -43.70 -32.70
N PHE A 441 -60.24 -43.73 -32.11
CA PHE A 441 -59.04 -44.58 -32.42
C PHE A 441 -57.89 -43.94 -31.58
N THR A 442 -56.96 -44.59 -30.85
CA THR A 442 -56.56 -45.99 -30.67
C THR A 442 -56.04 -46.24 -29.24
N TRP A 443 -56.07 -47.53 -28.92
CA TRP A 443 -55.68 -48.16 -27.67
C TRP A 443 -54.40 -48.98 -27.89
N LYS A 444 -53.60 -49.11 -26.83
CA LYS A 444 -52.88 -50.33 -26.39
C LYS A 444 -51.71 -50.92 -27.23
N LYS A 445 -50.57 -51.06 -26.55
CA LYS A 445 -49.93 -52.36 -26.21
C LYS A 445 -48.87 -52.13 -25.12
N GLN A 446 -49.16 -52.40 -23.85
CA GLN A 446 -49.08 -53.69 -23.13
C GLN A 446 -47.70 -53.98 -22.50
N ARG A 447 -47.75 -54.09 -21.17
CA ARG A 447 -46.74 -54.40 -20.15
C ARG A 447 -45.78 -55.54 -20.52
N GLN A 448 -44.52 -55.43 -20.10
CA GLN A 448 -43.86 -56.36 -19.15
C GLN A 448 -42.78 -55.61 -18.34
N ARG A 449 -42.74 -55.82 -17.01
CA ARG A 449 -41.61 -55.47 -16.14
C ARG A 449 -40.59 -56.61 -16.18
N PRO A 450 -39.30 -56.32 -15.99
CA PRO A 450 -38.53 -57.03 -14.98
C PRO A 450 -37.98 -56.06 -13.92
N ALA A 451 -37.78 -56.58 -12.72
CA ALA A 451 -37.28 -55.86 -11.56
C ALA A 451 -35.85 -55.34 -11.78
N LEU A 452 -35.53 -54.15 -11.23
CA LEU A 452 -34.28 -53.84 -10.54
C LEU A 452 -34.24 -52.39 -10.01
N ARG A 453 -33.81 -52.29 -8.75
CA ARG A 453 -33.27 -51.16 -7.98
C ARG A 453 -34.17 -49.96 -7.68
N GLU A 454 -34.47 -49.83 -6.39
CA GLU A 454 -34.65 -48.52 -5.74
C GLU A 454 -33.48 -47.63 -6.11
N VAL A 455 -33.74 -46.62 -6.95
CA VAL A 455 -32.83 -45.50 -7.14
C VAL A 455 -33.09 -44.58 -5.96
N GLN A 456 -32.24 -44.68 -4.93
CA GLN A 456 -32.11 -43.58 -3.98
C GLN A 456 -31.79 -42.31 -4.75
N PRO A 457 -32.33 -41.14 -4.37
CA PRO A 457 -32.05 -39.90 -5.09
C PRO A 457 -30.54 -39.68 -5.06
N THR A 458 -29.90 -39.81 -6.21
CA THR A 458 -28.49 -39.49 -6.39
C THR A 458 -28.35 -38.01 -6.12
N MET A 459 -27.80 -37.67 -4.94
CA MET A 459 -27.35 -36.32 -4.64
C MET A 459 -26.43 -35.88 -5.79
N THR A 460 -26.71 -34.70 -6.33
CA THR A 460 -25.84 -34.11 -7.35
C THR A 460 -24.45 -33.91 -6.77
N LEU A 461 -23.39 -33.95 -7.59
CA LEU A 461 -22.00 -33.68 -7.16
C LEU A 461 -21.92 -32.37 -6.35
N ARG A 462 -22.72 -31.36 -6.71
CA ARG A 462 -22.87 -30.11 -5.96
C ARG A 462 -23.50 -30.28 -4.57
N GLN A 463 -24.52 -31.13 -4.43
CA GLN A 463 -25.15 -31.41 -3.13
C GLN A 463 -24.27 -32.29 -2.23
N GLN A 464 -23.50 -33.20 -2.82
CA GLN A 464 -22.52 -34.01 -2.11
C GLN A 464 -21.35 -33.14 -1.62
N GLN A 465 -20.81 -32.26 -2.48
CA GLN A 465 -19.83 -31.25 -2.09
C GLN A 465 -20.39 -30.26 -1.06
N GLN A 466 -21.66 -29.87 -1.12
CA GLN A 466 -22.29 -29.00 -0.12
C GLN A 466 -22.40 -29.69 1.25
N ARG A 467 -22.72 -30.99 1.28
CA ARG A 467 -22.77 -31.77 2.53
C ARG A 467 -21.38 -32.02 3.11
N GLU A 468 -20.40 -32.32 2.28
CA GLU A 468 -19.00 -32.49 2.72
C GLU A 468 -18.40 -31.16 3.21
N ARG A 469 -18.72 -30.02 2.56
CA ARG A 469 -18.38 -28.66 3.02
C ARG A 469 -19.06 -28.23 4.32
N ASN A 470 -20.29 -28.70 4.57
CA ASN A 470 -21.00 -28.40 5.81
C ASN A 470 -20.60 -29.35 6.96
N ALA A 471 -20.14 -30.56 6.63
CA ALA A 471 -19.63 -31.52 7.61
C ALA A 471 -18.24 -31.12 8.17
N SER A 472 -17.46 -30.33 7.43
CA SER A 472 -16.15 -29.82 7.87
C SER A 472 -16.21 -28.62 8.83
N ILE A 473 -17.40 -28.12 9.17
CA ILE A 473 -17.61 -26.92 10.01
C ILE A 473 -18.39 -27.27 11.30
N GLN A 474 -18.82 -28.52 11.48
CA GLN A 474 -19.47 -28.95 12.72
C GLN A 474 -18.42 -29.21 13.81
N GLY A 475 -18.44 -28.37 14.85
CA GLY A 475 -17.57 -28.49 16.03
C GLY A 475 -16.51 -27.39 16.16
N LEU A 476 -16.41 -26.48 15.19
CA LEU A 476 -15.52 -25.32 15.25
C LEU A 476 -16.09 -24.22 16.16
N THR A 477 -15.20 -23.52 16.85
CA THR A 477 -15.52 -22.28 17.55
C THR A 477 -15.93 -21.18 16.55
N GLU A 478 -16.57 -20.13 17.03
CA GLU A 478 -17.03 -19.03 16.17
C GLU A 478 -15.88 -18.33 15.43
N GLU A 479 -14.72 -18.28 16.06
CA GLU A 479 -13.47 -17.72 15.55
C GLU A 479 -12.89 -18.58 14.40
N GLU A 480 -12.79 -19.90 14.59
CA GLU A 480 -12.30 -20.84 13.56
C GLU A 480 -13.25 -20.90 12.34
N ARG A 481 -14.55 -20.75 12.57
CA ARG A 481 -15.55 -20.65 11.49
C ARG A 481 -15.42 -19.36 10.68
N ASN A 482 -15.11 -18.24 11.34
CA ASN A 482 -14.91 -16.95 10.67
C ASN A 482 -13.59 -16.93 9.88
N GLN A 483 -12.53 -17.55 10.40
CA GLN A 483 -11.26 -17.72 9.70
C GLN A 483 -11.39 -18.64 8.46
N ALA A 484 -12.11 -19.76 8.58
CA ALA A 484 -12.35 -20.66 7.45
C ALA A 484 -13.23 -20.04 6.35
N LEU A 485 -14.17 -19.16 6.71
CA LEU A 485 -14.98 -18.39 5.76
C LEU A 485 -14.16 -17.30 5.06
N HIS A 486 -13.21 -16.68 5.78
CA HIS A 486 -12.26 -15.69 5.25
C HIS A 486 -11.34 -16.29 4.17
N GLU A 487 -10.72 -17.44 4.43
CA GLU A 487 -9.85 -18.13 3.46
C GLU A 487 -10.61 -18.59 2.20
N GLN A 488 -11.85 -19.07 2.36
CA GLN A 488 -12.71 -19.45 1.24
C GLN A 488 -13.14 -18.26 0.37
N PHE A 489 -13.20 -17.05 0.94
CA PHE A 489 -13.57 -15.84 0.21
C PHE A 489 -12.40 -15.31 -0.64
N ILE A 490 -11.19 -15.24 -0.06
CA ILE A 490 -9.97 -14.82 -0.78
C ILE A 490 -9.70 -15.71 -2.01
N THR A 491 -9.87 -17.03 -1.85
CA THR A 491 -9.58 -18.00 -2.93
C THR A 491 -10.59 -17.94 -4.09
N LYS A 492 -11.79 -17.41 -3.86
CA LYS A 492 -12.89 -17.41 -4.86
C LYS A 492 -12.95 -16.12 -5.67
N PHE A 493 -12.39 -15.03 -5.16
CA PHE A 493 -12.41 -13.72 -5.80
C PHE A 493 -10.97 -13.24 -5.98
N ASN A 494 -10.32 -13.66 -7.08
CA ASN A 494 -9.09 -13.05 -7.58
C ASN A 494 -9.37 -11.55 -7.84
N PHE A 495 -9.03 -10.69 -6.89
CA PHE A 495 -9.04 -9.25 -7.11
C PHE A 495 -7.70 -8.85 -7.74
N GLN A 496 -7.71 -8.63 -9.06
CA GLN A 496 -6.77 -7.71 -9.68
C GLN A 496 -7.28 -6.29 -9.43
N THR A 497 -6.43 -5.45 -8.84
CA THR A 497 -6.63 -4.01 -8.70
C THR A 497 -6.82 -3.40 -10.09
N VAL A 498 -8.03 -2.91 -10.39
CA VAL A 498 -8.31 -2.13 -11.61
C VAL A 498 -8.20 -0.64 -11.23
N LEU A 499 -7.16 0.02 -11.73
CA LEU A 499 -7.05 1.49 -11.72
C LEU A 499 -8.07 2.08 -12.72
N PRO A 500 -8.73 3.22 -12.43
CA PRO A 500 -9.66 3.82 -13.37
C PRO A 500 -8.94 4.44 -14.57
N ASP A 501 -9.44 4.11 -15.76
CA ASP A 501 -9.07 4.63 -17.08
C ASP A 501 -9.41 6.13 -17.20
N GLN A 502 -8.40 6.98 -17.42
CA GLN A 502 -8.59 8.38 -17.79
C GLN A 502 -8.80 8.52 -19.30
N SER A 503 -10.06 8.58 -19.73
CA SER A 503 -10.38 9.26 -20.98
C SER A 503 -11.85 9.72 -21.03
N THR A 504 -12.06 10.91 -21.61
CA THR A 504 -13.32 11.55 -22.04
C THR A 504 -13.92 12.66 -21.16
N ILE A 505 -13.37 13.88 -21.26
CA ILE A 505 -14.20 15.10 -21.30
C ILE A 505 -13.69 16.01 -22.43
N ALA A 506 -14.53 16.18 -23.45
CA ALA A 506 -14.27 17.04 -24.58
C ALA A 506 -14.45 18.53 -24.21
N ALA A 507 -13.46 19.33 -24.58
CA ALA A 507 -13.46 20.77 -24.42
C ALA A 507 -14.55 21.46 -25.27
N LYS A 508 -15.33 22.33 -24.64
CA LYS A 508 -15.97 23.49 -25.29
C LYS A 508 -15.87 24.69 -24.35
N HIS A 509 -14.90 25.58 -24.62
CA HIS A 509 -14.89 26.93 -24.08
C HIS A 509 -15.22 27.94 -25.20
N VAL A 510 -16.28 28.72 -24.97
CA VAL A 510 -16.56 30.01 -25.62
C VAL A 510 -16.19 31.12 -24.62
N THR A 511 -15.76 32.26 -25.15
CA THR A 511 -14.94 33.31 -24.56
C THR A 511 -15.65 34.34 -23.65
N LYS A 512 -14.91 34.74 -22.60
CA LYS A 512 -14.76 36.05 -21.91
C LYS A 512 -15.98 36.98 -21.67
N SER A 513 -16.14 37.43 -20.41
CA SER A 513 -15.70 38.76 -19.95
C SER A 513 -15.92 38.94 -18.43
N ALA A 514 -15.18 39.88 -17.83
CA ALA A 514 -14.84 39.98 -16.41
C ALA A 514 -15.70 40.99 -15.61
N SER A 515 -15.81 40.81 -14.29
CA SER A 515 -15.49 41.86 -13.28
C SER A 515 -15.71 41.41 -11.81
N LYS A 516 -14.65 41.59 -10.99
CA LYS A 516 -14.53 42.01 -9.58
C LYS A 516 -15.22 41.26 -8.40
N GLN A 517 -14.34 40.89 -7.45
CA GLN A 517 -14.41 40.93 -5.97
C GLN A 517 -15.48 40.10 -5.26
N ASP A 518 -15.07 39.05 -4.53
CA ASP A 518 -14.89 39.06 -3.08
C ASP A 518 -14.31 37.73 -2.55
N HIS A 519 -13.78 37.77 -1.34
CA HIS A 519 -13.13 36.69 -0.60
C HIS A 519 -13.93 35.37 -0.53
N GLU A 520 -13.30 34.26 -0.91
CA GLU A 520 -13.57 32.91 -0.39
C GLU A 520 -12.41 31.98 -0.81
N LEU A 521 -11.85 31.23 0.16
CA LEU A 521 -10.90 30.15 -0.09
C LEU A 521 -11.66 28.91 -0.57
N PRO A 522 -11.23 28.29 -1.67
CA PRO A 522 -11.20 26.84 -1.71
C PRO A 522 -9.91 26.34 -2.37
N PHE A 523 -9.18 25.45 -1.71
CA PHE A 523 -8.23 24.58 -2.40
C PHE A 523 -8.69 23.14 -2.29
N ALA A 524 -9.28 22.69 -3.40
CA ALA A 524 -9.34 21.30 -3.78
C ALA A 524 -7.93 20.81 -4.16
N ALA A 525 -7.79 19.50 -4.08
CA ALA A 525 -6.63 18.70 -4.46
C ALA A 525 -5.88 19.20 -5.71
N ASP A 526 -4.55 19.12 -5.64
CA ASP A 526 -3.72 18.96 -6.84
C ASP A 526 -2.59 17.94 -6.54
N PRO A 527 -2.31 17.01 -7.47
CA PRO A 527 -1.15 16.13 -7.42
C PRO A 527 -0.13 16.58 -8.47
N TYR A 528 0.96 17.27 -8.12
CA TYR A 528 2.09 17.43 -9.05
C TYR A 528 3.43 17.65 -8.36
N ASP A 529 4.44 17.05 -8.98
CA ASP A 529 5.84 17.46 -9.04
C ASP A 529 6.01 18.97 -9.28
N ASP A 530 7.06 19.55 -8.70
CA ASP A 530 8.10 20.37 -9.39
C ASP A 530 8.89 21.17 -8.33
N GLU A 531 10.19 20.90 -8.23
CA GLU A 531 11.26 21.80 -8.67
C GLU A 531 11.43 23.05 -7.80
N ASP A 532 12.38 22.99 -6.86
CA ASP A 532 13.05 24.19 -6.37
C ASP A 532 14.27 24.48 -7.26
N ALA A 533 14.14 25.58 -7.98
CA ALA A 533 15.17 26.23 -8.76
C ALA A 533 16.37 26.62 -7.89
N PHE A 534 17.56 26.18 -8.31
CA PHE A 534 18.82 26.85 -7.96
C PHE A 534 19.44 27.39 -9.25
N GLU A 535 19.49 28.73 -9.36
CA GLU A 535 20.27 29.41 -10.40
C GLU A 535 21.75 29.09 -10.19
N VAL A 536 22.35 28.28 -11.06
CA VAL A 536 23.80 28.23 -11.26
C VAL A 536 24.12 28.14 -12.76
N ASP A 537 25.04 29.00 -13.15
CA ASP A 537 25.57 29.30 -14.48
C ASP A 537 25.74 28.09 -15.44
N GLY A 538 25.42 28.33 -16.70
CA GLY A 538 25.25 27.33 -17.74
C GLY A 538 26.56 26.75 -18.27
N THR A 539 26.53 25.44 -18.58
CA THR A 539 27.12 24.75 -19.76
C THR A 539 27.42 23.24 -19.57
N GLN A 540 26.88 22.54 -18.56
CA GLN A 540 27.07 21.08 -18.44
C GLN A 540 25.83 20.24 -18.05
N GLY A 541 24.60 20.76 -18.24
CA GLY A 541 23.38 20.11 -17.74
C GLY A 541 22.69 19.07 -18.64
N ASN A 542 22.96 19.01 -19.95
CA ASN A 542 22.04 18.34 -20.89
C ASN A 542 22.56 17.08 -21.60
N ILE A 543 23.73 16.57 -21.25
CA ILE A 543 24.29 15.37 -21.90
C ILE A 543 23.83 14.06 -21.21
N TYR A 544 23.44 14.12 -19.94
CA TYR A 544 23.23 12.93 -19.10
C TYR A 544 21.79 12.42 -19.01
N GLN A 545 20.79 13.24 -19.34
CA GLN A 545 19.39 12.79 -19.48
C GLN A 545 19.19 11.84 -20.68
N GLY A 546 20.08 11.89 -21.68
CA GLY A 546 20.07 10.98 -22.84
C GLY A 546 20.74 9.62 -22.61
N LEU A 547 21.48 9.42 -21.52
CA LEU A 547 22.18 8.16 -21.22
C LEU A 547 21.30 7.13 -20.49
N LEU A 548 20.11 7.53 -20.04
CA LEU A 548 19.19 6.72 -19.23
C LEU A 548 18.18 5.88 -20.05
N ARG A 549 18.32 5.82 -21.39
CA ARG A 549 17.37 5.10 -22.30
C ARG A 549 17.99 4.03 -23.20
N TRP A 550 19.24 3.62 -22.98
CA TRP A 550 19.90 2.68 -23.90
C TRP A 550 19.55 1.22 -23.63
N ARG A 551 18.91 0.58 -24.60
CA ARG A 551 18.82 -0.89 -24.71
C ARG A 551 20.13 -1.43 -25.28
N ARG A 552 20.83 -2.34 -24.57
CA ARG A 552 21.97 -3.06 -25.13
C ARG A 552 21.50 -4.03 -26.24
N PRO A 553 22.09 -4.02 -27.45
CA PRO A 553 21.79 -5.00 -28.50
C PRO A 553 22.15 -6.42 -28.04
N SER A 554 21.35 -7.39 -28.45
CA SER A 554 21.65 -8.81 -28.29
C SER A 554 22.61 -9.30 -29.37
N VAL A 555 23.28 -10.44 -29.16
CA VAL A 555 24.16 -11.10 -30.15
C VAL A 555 23.44 -11.54 -31.45
N GLN A 556 22.11 -11.44 -31.49
CA GLN A 556 21.29 -11.73 -32.67
C GLN A 556 20.86 -10.46 -33.42
N ASP A 557 21.10 -9.28 -32.84
CA ASP A 557 20.81 -8.01 -33.50
C ASP A 557 21.93 -7.67 -34.50
N GLU A 558 21.55 -7.18 -35.67
CA GLU A 558 22.48 -6.80 -36.74
C GLU A 558 22.57 -5.27 -36.86
N CYS A 559 23.77 -4.76 -37.08
CA CYS A 559 23.96 -3.36 -37.43
C CYS A 559 23.40 -3.10 -38.84
N CYS A 560 22.41 -2.22 -38.97
CA CYS A 560 21.73 -2.04 -40.26
C CYS A 560 22.60 -1.39 -41.36
N ILE A 561 23.81 -0.92 -41.02
CA ILE A 561 24.74 -0.26 -41.94
C ILE A 561 25.67 -1.31 -42.58
N CYS A 562 26.27 -2.19 -41.79
CA CYS A 562 27.17 -3.25 -42.29
C CYS A 562 26.50 -4.63 -42.41
N LEU A 563 25.31 -4.81 -41.82
CA LEU A 563 24.56 -6.06 -41.74
C LEU A 563 25.30 -7.19 -40.99
N GLU A 564 26.24 -6.83 -40.11
CA GLU A 564 26.97 -7.77 -39.25
C GLU A 564 26.36 -7.78 -37.83
N CYS A 565 26.36 -8.95 -37.19
CA CYS A 565 25.90 -9.13 -35.81
C CYS A 565 26.84 -8.42 -34.81
N TYR A 566 26.30 -7.96 -33.68
CA TYR A 566 27.12 -7.45 -32.58
C TYR A 566 27.84 -8.56 -31.81
N ALA A 567 29.16 -8.44 -31.67
CA ALA A 567 29.96 -9.35 -30.85
C ALA A 567 30.34 -8.73 -29.49
N ALA A 568 30.62 -9.58 -28.50
CA ALA A 568 31.00 -9.14 -27.16
C ALA A 568 32.36 -8.43 -27.18
N GLY A 569 32.40 -7.20 -26.65
CA GLY A 569 33.60 -6.36 -26.59
C GLY A 569 33.75 -5.36 -27.74
N GLU A 570 32.81 -5.34 -28.69
CA GLU A 570 32.79 -4.34 -29.76
C GLU A 570 32.25 -2.99 -29.27
N THR A 571 32.79 -1.90 -29.82
CA THR A 571 32.33 -0.55 -29.52
C THR A 571 31.11 -0.21 -30.37
N ILE A 572 30.02 0.13 -29.68
CA ILE A 572 28.74 0.50 -30.28
C ILE A 572 28.45 1.97 -29.98
N CYS A 573 27.88 2.67 -30.95
CA CYS A 573 27.51 4.07 -30.82
C CYS A 573 26.02 4.26 -31.07
N ALA A 574 25.48 5.23 -30.35
CA ALA A 574 24.07 5.36 -30.06
C ALA A 574 23.82 6.90 -30.02
N PRO A 575 23.12 7.50 -31.01
CA PRO A 575 23.05 8.96 -31.13
C PRO A 575 22.21 9.57 -29.98
N ILE A 576 22.84 10.40 -29.14
CA ILE A 576 22.31 10.78 -27.81
C ILE A 576 21.20 11.86 -27.86
N THR A 577 20.97 12.53 -28.99
CA THR A 577 20.06 13.69 -29.05
C THR A 577 18.68 13.37 -29.64
N THR A 578 17.73 13.09 -28.75
CA THR A 578 16.27 13.32 -28.83
C THR A 578 15.50 12.88 -30.08
N GLY A 579 15.64 11.62 -30.51
CA GLY A 579 14.54 11.06 -31.30
C GLY A 579 14.69 9.65 -31.83
N CYS A 580 15.78 8.93 -31.56
CA CYS A 580 15.78 7.48 -31.75
C CYS A 580 16.80 6.74 -30.89
N ASP A 581 16.38 5.59 -30.35
CA ASP A 581 17.19 4.72 -29.49
C ASP A 581 17.88 3.60 -30.31
N HIS A 582 18.21 3.87 -31.58
CA HIS A 582 18.86 2.88 -32.46
C HIS A 582 20.37 2.82 -32.22
N VAL A 583 20.91 1.60 -32.24
CA VAL A 583 22.33 1.33 -31.99
C VAL A 583 22.99 0.84 -33.28
N PHE A 584 24.25 1.25 -33.49
CA PHE A 584 25.09 0.89 -34.63
C PHE A 584 26.51 0.55 -34.17
N HIS A 585 27.28 -0.20 -34.96
CA HIS A 585 28.73 -0.24 -34.77
C HIS A 585 29.30 1.18 -34.87
N GLU A 586 30.17 1.55 -33.93
CA GLU A 586 30.72 2.90 -33.83
C GLU A 586 31.36 3.37 -35.16
N GLY A 587 32.18 2.52 -35.77
CA GLY A 587 32.81 2.82 -37.06
C GLY A 587 31.79 3.02 -38.19
N CYS A 588 30.67 2.30 -38.18
CA CYS A 588 29.65 2.38 -39.22
C CYS A 588 28.84 3.67 -39.14
N ILE A 589 28.39 4.07 -37.94
CA ILE A 589 27.59 5.29 -37.80
C ILE A 589 28.45 6.53 -37.96
N ASN A 590 29.71 6.52 -37.51
CA ASN A 590 30.64 7.62 -37.72
C ASN A 590 30.90 7.88 -39.22
N GLU A 591 31.00 6.83 -40.04
CA GLU A 591 31.16 6.99 -41.50
C GLU A 591 29.87 7.49 -42.16
N TRP A 592 28.71 7.02 -41.69
CA TRP A 592 27.39 7.44 -42.20
C TRP A 592 27.15 8.93 -41.96
N LEU A 593 27.47 9.43 -40.76
CA LEU A 593 27.24 10.80 -40.33
C LEU A 593 28.12 11.83 -41.06
N LYS A 594 29.24 11.42 -41.66
CA LYS A 594 30.05 12.31 -42.52
C LYS A 594 29.28 12.87 -43.71
N ASN A 595 28.28 12.13 -44.20
CA ASN A 595 27.52 12.50 -45.41
C ASN A 595 26.00 12.61 -45.18
N ASN A 596 25.50 12.23 -44.00
CA ASN A 596 24.06 12.20 -43.71
C ASN A 596 23.78 12.73 -42.30
N ALA A 597 22.85 13.67 -42.18
CA ALA A 597 22.41 14.20 -40.88
C ALA A 597 21.18 13.47 -40.30
N LYS A 598 20.89 12.24 -40.75
CA LYS A 598 19.69 11.48 -40.36
C LYS A 598 20.01 10.04 -40.00
N CYS A 599 19.29 9.50 -39.02
CA CYS A 599 19.39 8.11 -38.60
C CYS A 599 19.12 7.15 -39.78
N PRO A 600 19.99 6.14 -40.02
CA PRO A 600 19.80 5.17 -41.11
C PRO A 600 18.47 4.39 -41.03
N LEU A 601 17.95 4.15 -39.82
CA LEU A 601 16.75 3.32 -39.60
C LEU A 601 15.46 4.13 -39.62
N CYS A 602 15.31 5.12 -38.74
CA CYS A 602 14.06 5.87 -38.61
C CYS A 602 14.07 7.24 -39.30
N ARG A 603 15.20 7.66 -39.88
CA ARG A 603 15.37 8.93 -40.60
C ARG A 603 15.12 10.21 -39.78
N VAL A 604 15.09 10.09 -38.46
CA VAL A 604 15.11 11.25 -37.55
C VAL A 604 16.42 12.01 -37.73
N GLU A 605 16.37 13.34 -37.69
CA GLU A 605 17.56 14.19 -37.78
C GLU A 605 18.44 14.00 -36.54
N LEU A 606 19.72 13.76 -36.76
CA LEU A 606 20.74 13.59 -35.75
C LEU A 606 21.60 14.86 -35.74
N LEU A 607 21.82 15.47 -34.57
CA LEU A 607 22.67 16.65 -34.45
C LEU A 607 24.14 16.26 -34.63
N ASN A 608 24.90 17.12 -35.31
CA ASN A 608 26.27 16.87 -35.77
C ASN A 608 27.34 17.39 -34.78
N ASP A 609 27.15 17.21 -33.47
CA ASP A 609 28.13 17.60 -32.45
C ASP A 609 28.96 16.42 -31.95
#